data_AF-W4EUW0-F1
#
_entry.id   AF-W4EUW0-F1
#
_cell.length_a   1.000
_cell.length_b   1.000
_cell.length_c   1.000
_cell.angle_alpha   90.00
_cell.angle_beta   90.00
_cell.angle_gamma   90.00
#
_symmetry.space_group_name_H-M   'P 1'
#
loop_
_entity.id
_entity.type
_entity.pdbx_description
1 polymer ?
#
loop_
_entity_poly.entity_id
_entity_poly.type
_entity_poly.pdbx_seq_one_letter_code
_entity_poly.pdbx_strand_id
1 'polypeptide(L)' 'MLFMLWLVIPLLGVLWFLNFTTFLKNLKNGKSTHNQNVLGAVLTFIFIFALMYCYVGTH' A
#
# COMPACT_ATOMS: atom_id res chain seq x y z
N MET A 1 7.10 15.54 8.64
CA MET A 1 7.88 14.30 8.43
C MET A 1 7.64 13.24 9.50
N LEU A 2 7.78 13.57 10.79
CA LEU A 2 7.41 12.67 11.90
C LEU A 2 5.99 12.11 11.73
N PHE A 3 4.99 12.95 11.45
CA PHE A 3 3.63 12.47 11.18
C PHE A 3 3.54 11.47 10.01
N MET A 4 4.28 11.68 8.92
CA MET A 4 4.27 10.74 7.80
C MET A 4 4.93 9.40 8.18
N LEU A 5 6.07 9.45 8.88
CA LEU A 5 6.81 8.25 9.29
C LEU A 5 6.06 7.41 10.32
N TRP A 6 5.43 8.05 11.31
CA TRP A 6 4.80 7.36 12.43
C TRP A 6 3.34 7.01 12.20
N LEU A 7 2.65 7.66 11.25
CA LEU A 7 1.24 7.41 10.98
C LEU A 7 0.98 7.00 9.53
N VAL A 8 1.34 7.85 8.56
CA VAL A 8 0.96 7.64 7.15
C VAL A 8 1.59 6.38 6.56
N ILE A 9 2.90 6.19 6.71
CA ILE A 9 3.63 5.03 6.18
C ILE A 9 3.13 3.72 6.82
N PRO A 10 2.98 3.61 8.16
CA PRO A 10 2.37 2.44 8.79
C PRO A 10 0.96 2.13 8.28
N LEU A 11 0.10 3.15 8.16
CA LEU A 11 -1.27 2.96 7.64
C LEU A 11 -1.28 2.45 6.20
N LEU A 12 -0.42 2.99 5.33
CA LEU A 12 -0.28 2.49 3.97
C LEU A 12 0.21 1.04 3.95
N GLY A 13 1.12 0.67 4.85
CA GLY A 13 1.55 -0.72 5.03
C GLY A 13 0.41 -1.66 5.42
N VAL A 14 -0.46 -1.24 6.36
CA VAL A 14 -1.66 -2.00 6.73
C VAL A 14 -2.60 -2.17 5.54
N LEU A 15 -2.89 -1.10 4.80
CA LEU A 15 -3.75 -1.17 3.62
C LEU A 15 -3.17 -2.07 2.53
N TRP A 16 -1.86 -2.02 2.32
CA TRP A 16 -1.17 -2.88 1.36
C TRP A 16 -1.26 -4.35 1.76
N PHE A 17 -1.08 -4.68 3.04
CA PHE A 17 -1.25 -6.03 3.57
C PHE A 17 -2.69 -6.55 3.45
N LEU A 18 -3.69 -5.71 3.75
CA LEU A 18 -5.10 -6.07 3.58
C LEU A 18 -5.46 -6.34 2.12
N ASN A 19 -4.94 -5.53 1.20
CA ASN A 19 -5.12 -5.75 -0.23
C ASN A 19 -4.50 -7.09 -0.67
N PHE A 20 -3.27 -7.37 -0.23
CA PHE A 20 -2.57 -8.61 -0.55
C PHE A 20 -3.27 -9.86 0.01
N THR A 21 -3.67 -9.85 1.27
CA THR A 21 -4.40 -10.99 1.87
C THR A 21 -5.75 -11.21 1.19
N THR A 22 -6.44 -10.14 0.78
CA THR A 22 -7.69 -10.23 0.02
C THR A 22 -7.45 -10.77 -1.39
N PHE A 23 -6.38 -10.34 -2.06
CA PHE A 23 -5.95 -10.89 -3.34
C PHE A 23 -5.76 -12.41 -3.25
N LEU A 24 -5.01 -12.88 -2.25
CA LEU A 24 -4.79 -14.32 -2.03
C LEU A 24 -6.09 -15.09 -1.77
N LYS A 25 -7.00 -14.52 -0.96
CA LYS A 25 -8.33 -15.13 -0.71
C LYS A 25 -9.15 -15.22 -1.99
N ASN A 26 -9.17 -14.18 -2.81
CA ASN A 26 -9.89 -14.17 -4.08
C ASN A 26 -9.29 -15.17 -5.07
N LEU A 27 -7.96 -15.19 -5.18
CA LEU A 27 -7.23 -16.14 -6.02
C LEU A 27 -7.54 -17.59 -5.63
N LYS A 28 -7.47 -17.91 -4.32
CA LYS A 28 -7.80 -19.24 -3.80
C LYS A 28 -9.25 -19.64 -4.11
N ASN A 29 -10.18 -18.70 -4.06
CA ASN A 29 -11.60 -18.94 -4.28
C ASN A 29 -12.03 -18.85 -5.76
N GLY A 30 -11.09 -18.69 -6.71
CA GLY A 30 -11.39 -18.52 -8.13
C GLY A 30 -12.19 -17.23 -8.44
N LYS A 31 -12.16 -16.24 -7.54
CA LYS A 31 -12.82 -14.95 -7.73
C LYS A 31 -11.89 -14.00 -8.49
N SER A 32 -12.48 -13.01 -9.17
CA SER A 32 -11.71 -11.95 -9.84
C SER A 32 -10.79 -11.22 -8.86
N THR A 33 -9.54 -11.03 -9.26
CA THR A 33 -8.51 -10.27 -8.53
C THR A 33 -8.26 -8.89 -9.11
N HIS A 34 -9.02 -8.48 -10.15
CA HIS A 34 -8.80 -7.23 -10.89
C HIS A 34 -8.76 -6.00 -9.97
N ASN A 35 -9.71 -5.91 -9.04
CA ASN A 35 -9.78 -4.78 -8.11
C ASN A 35 -8.55 -4.72 -7.20
N GLN A 36 -8.10 -5.87 -6.70
CA GLN A 36 -6.92 -5.93 -5.84
C GLN A 36 -5.63 -5.63 -6.62
N ASN A 37 -5.58 -5.95 -7.91
CA ASN A 37 -4.46 -5.54 -8.77
C ASN A 37 -4.43 -4.02 -8.96
N VAL A 38 -5.56 -3.40 -9.29
CA VAL A 38 -5.64 -1.95 -9.48
C VAL A 38 -5.36 -1.23 -8.16
N LEU A 39 -6.00 -1.63 -7.07
CA LEU A 39 -5.75 -1.06 -5.74
C LEU A 39 -4.32 -1.30 -5.28
N GLY A 40 -3.74 -2.47 -5.57
CA GLY A 40 -2.35 -2.79 -5.26
C GLY A 40 -1.37 -1.87 -5.99
N ALA A 41 -1.61 -1.59 -7.27
CA ALA A 41 -0.81 -0.64 -8.04
C ALA A 41 -0.91 0.79 -7.48
N VAL A 42 -2.12 1.26 -7.19
CA VAL A 42 -2.37 2.60 -6.60
C VAL A 42 -1.72 2.73 -5.23
N LEU A 43 -1.91 1.75 -4.34
CA LEU A 43 -1.29 1.73 -3.01
C LEU A 43 0.24 1.72 -3.10
N THR A 44 0.81 0.95 -4.03
CA THR A 44 2.27 0.90 -4.22
C THR A 44 2.81 2.24 -4.70
N PHE A 45 2.14 2.90 -5.65
CA PHE A 45 2.51 4.24 -6.10
C PHE A 45 2.49 5.24 -4.94
N ILE A 46 1.40 5.30 -4.17
CA ILE A 46 1.27 6.21 -3.03
C ILE A 46 2.33 5.91 -1.96
N PHE A 47 2.62 4.63 -1.70
CA PHE A 47 3.62 4.22 -0.72
C PHE A 47 5.03 4.67 -1.12
N ILE A 48 5.45 4.41 -2.36
CA ILE A 48 6.76 4.83 -2.87
C ILE A 48 6.86 6.36 -2.85
N PHE A 49 5.82 7.07 -3.29
CA PHE A 49 5.80 8.52 -3.26
C PHE A 49 5.94 9.07 -1.83
N ALA A 50 5.24 8.49 -0.85
CA ALA A 50 5.36 8.87 0.56
C ALA A 50 6.77 8.64 1.10
N LEU A 51 7.43 7.53 0.72
CA LEU A 51 8.82 7.26 1.08
C LEU A 51 9.78 8.28 0.46
N MET A 52 9.63 8.59 -0.83
CA MET A 52 10.45 9.61 -1.51
C MET A 52 10.27 10.97 -0.87
N TYR A 53 9.03 11.36 -0.55
CA TYR A 53 8.75 12.62 0.12
C TYR A 53 9.41 12.69 1.51
N CYS A 54 9.36 11.61 2.28
CA CYS A 54 10.04 11.55 3.57
C CYS A 54 11.56 11.65 3.41
N TYR A 55 12.13 10.97 2.42
CA TYR A 55 13.56 11.02 2.15
C TYR A 55 14.04 12.43 1.77
N VAL A 56 13.32 13.11 0.87
CA VAL A 56 13.61 14.50 0.49
C VAL A 56 13.41 15.45 1.67
N GLY A 57 12.42 15.22 2.53
CA GLY A 57 12.23 16.07 3.70
C GLY A 57 13.28 15.89 4.80
N THR A 58 13.98 14.75 4.85
CA THR A 58 15.03 14.46 5.86
C THR A 58 16.41 14.96 5.46
N HIS A 59 16.60 15.39 4.21
CA HIS A 59 17.86 15.89 3.66
C HIS A 59 17.68 17.35 3.24
#